data_AF-A0A969G883-F1
#
_entry.id   AF-A0A969G883-F1
#
_cell.length_a   1.000
_cell.length_b   1.000
_cell.length_c   1.000
_cell.angle_alpha   90.00
_cell.angle_beta   90.00
_cell.angle_gamma   90.00
#
_symmetry.space_group_name_H-M   'P 1'
#
loop_
_entity.id
_entity.type
_entity.pdbx_description
1 polymer ?
#
loop_
_entity_poly.entity_id
_entity_poly.type
_entity_poly.pdbx_seq_one_letter_code
_entity_poly.pdbx_strand_id
1 'polypeptide(L)'
;MLEHLTQLYRQETGQVATNELLFDLQWQAQPLSSNVNRGPGQWLILGDRGDLGITIAKNLEAQHHHCFIIPFESEDDTVYDLDLRLGQIVQNDQLPFHGVIFARGWGETLGDDSPNLDWQQQLRPDFSILIYLVKKLYQFLGQSPKLWLVTQQAKAIAGHGIRINLNHAPLWGLGLTVAVEYADLWGGLIDLDLTGSVAEAAAQICQEILQTPETTQVAYRSGTRYLPHLQRSPGAPSPPIARS
;
A
#
# COMPACT_ATOMS: atom_id res chain seq x y z
N MET A 1 40.11 -7.13 -38.95
CA MET A 1 39.19 -8.29 -39.01
C MET A 1 38.57 -8.58 -37.65
N LEU A 2 39.36 -8.62 -36.56
CA LEU A 2 38.84 -8.78 -35.19
C LEU A 2 37.93 -7.60 -34.75
N GLU A 3 38.31 -6.35 -35.00
CA GLU A 3 37.51 -5.16 -34.62
C GLU A 3 36.14 -5.06 -35.32
N HIS A 4 36.07 -5.54 -36.57
CA HIS A 4 34.83 -5.53 -37.35
C HIS A 4 33.84 -6.61 -36.88
N LEU A 5 34.34 -7.71 -36.30
CA LEU A 5 33.53 -8.75 -35.66
C LEU A 5 33.04 -8.32 -34.28
N THR A 6 33.84 -7.58 -33.50
CA THR A 6 33.42 -7.03 -32.20
C THR A 6 32.32 -5.98 -32.34
N GLN A 7 32.32 -5.21 -33.44
CA GLN A 7 31.34 -4.17 -33.71
C GLN A 7 29.98 -4.76 -34.19
N LEU A 8 30.02 -5.83 -35.00
CA LEU A 8 28.83 -6.60 -35.39
C LEU A 8 28.22 -7.36 -34.20
N TYR A 9 29.06 -7.97 -33.34
CA TYR A 9 28.57 -8.66 -32.14
C TYR A 9 27.90 -7.69 -31.16
N ARG A 10 28.44 -6.47 -30.99
CA ARG A 10 27.87 -5.43 -30.11
C ARG A 10 26.57 -4.82 -30.65
N GLN A 11 26.34 -4.85 -31.97
CA GLN A 11 25.09 -4.41 -32.59
C GLN A 11 24.00 -5.50 -32.56
N GLU A 12 24.35 -6.77 -32.76
CA GLU A 12 23.37 -7.87 -32.72
C GLU A 12 22.99 -8.31 -31.29
N THR A 13 23.93 -8.28 -30.33
CA THR A 13 23.62 -8.62 -28.92
C THR A 13 23.04 -7.46 -28.10
N GLY A 14 23.25 -6.21 -28.50
CA GLY A 14 22.75 -5.04 -27.77
C GLY A 14 21.26 -4.76 -27.94
N GLN A 15 20.66 -5.19 -29.06
CA GLN A 15 19.30 -4.82 -29.45
C GLN A 15 18.28 -5.97 -29.32
N VAL A 16 18.75 -7.22 -29.39
CA VAL A 16 17.91 -8.42 -29.18
C VAL A 16 17.77 -8.76 -27.68
N ALA A 17 18.80 -8.49 -26.86
CA ALA A 17 18.77 -8.76 -25.42
C ALA A 17 17.99 -7.72 -24.59
N THR A 18 17.82 -6.50 -25.10
CA THR A 18 17.17 -5.40 -24.36
C THR A 18 15.66 -5.54 -24.37
N ASN A 19 15.04 -5.89 -25.50
CA ASN A 19 13.58 -5.99 -25.61
C ASN A 19 12.99 -7.20 -24.87
N GLU A 20 13.76 -8.28 -24.65
CA GLU A 20 13.30 -9.46 -23.90
C GLU A 20 13.17 -9.22 -22.39
N LEU A 21 13.79 -8.14 -21.88
CA LEU A 21 13.81 -7.76 -20.47
C LEU A 21 12.86 -6.59 -20.15
N LEU A 22 12.13 -6.07 -21.15
CA LEU A 22 11.18 -4.97 -20.96
C LEU A 22 9.83 -5.50 -20.48
N PHE A 23 9.45 -5.08 -19.29
CA PHE A 23 8.15 -5.35 -18.68
C PHE A 23 7.51 -4.03 -18.26
N ASP A 24 6.21 -3.93 -18.49
CA ASP A 24 5.36 -2.85 -18.02
C ASP A 24 4.48 -3.37 -16.87
N LEU A 25 4.29 -2.51 -15.88
CA LEU A 25 3.29 -2.74 -14.83
C LEU A 25 1.93 -2.27 -15.34
N GLN A 26 0.99 -3.19 -15.53
CA GLN A 26 -0.38 -2.92 -15.95
C GLN A 26 -1.34 -3.17 -14.80
N TRP A 27 -2.25 -2.22 -14.55
CA TRP A 27 -3.31 -2.38 -13.55
C TRP A 27 -4.52 -3.04 -14.19
N GLN A 28 -4.82 -4.27 -13.80
CA GLN A 28 -5.93 -5.06 -14.37
C GLN A 28 -7.10 -5.11 -13.40
N ALA A 29 -8.30 -4.89 -13.94
CA ALA A 29 -9.53 -4.95 -13.14
C ALA A 29 -9.76 -6.38 -12.65
N GLN A 30 -9.89 -6.54 -11.33
CA GLN A 30 -10.11 -7.84 -10.72
C GLN A 30 -10.98 -7.67 -9.47
N PRO A 31 -12.22 -8.20 -9.47
CA PRO A 31 -13.10 -8.14 -8.31
C PRO A 31 -12.53 -8.98 -7.15
N LEU A 32 -13.01 -8.70 -5.94
CA LEU A 32 -12.77 -9.57 -4.79
C LEU A 32 -13.41 -10.93 -5.06
N SER A 33 -12.62 -11.99 -4.95
CA SER A 33 -13.05 -13.38 -5.23
C SER A 33 -13.25 -14.21 -3.96
N SER A 34 -12.83 -13.72 -2.80
CA SER A 34 -12.88 -14.42 -1.51
C SER A 34 -13.96 -13.84 -0.60
N ASN A 35 -14.78 -14.72 -0.03
CA ASN A 35 -15.72 -14.40 1.06
C ASN A 35 -15.15 -14.82 2.42
N VAL A 36 -13.83 -14.76 2.59
CA VAL A 36 -13.25 -14.93 3.92
C VAL A 36 -13.74 -13.76 4.74
N ASN A 37 -14.33 -14.01 5.91
CA ASN A 37 -14.64 -12.95 6.84
C ASN A 37 -13.88 -13.24 8.13
N ARG A 38 -12.99 -12.33 8.52
CA ARG A 38 -12.28 -12.44 9.80
C ARG A 38 -13.32 -12.36 10.92
N GLY A 39 -13.18 -13.21 11.93
CA GLY A 39 -14.00 -13.10 13.14
C GLY A 39 -13.71 -11.81 13.92
N PRO A 40 -14.32 -11.61 15.10
CA PRO A 40 -14.00 -10.48 15.97
C PRO A 40 -12.49 -10.36 16.26
N GLY A 41 -12.00 -9.13 16.37
CA GLY A 41 -10.59 -8.87 16.69
C GLY A 41 -10.29 -7.39 16.80
N GLN A 42 -9.06 -7.07 17.20
CA GLN A 42 -8.61 -5.72 17.48
C GLN A 42 -7.90 -5.10 16.28
N TRP A 43 -8.14 -3.81 16.03
CA TRP A 43 -7.50 -3.03 14.99
C TRP A 43 -6.98 -1.71 15.57
N LEU A 44 -5.78 -1.32 15.15
CA LEU A 44 -5.23 0.01 15.41
C LEU A 44 -5.32 0.84 14.13
N ILE A 45 -5.80 2.07 14.22
CA ILE A 45 -6.03 2.95 13.08
C ILE A 45 -5.27 4.25 13.31
N LEU A 46 -4.24 4.50 12.51
CA LEU A 46 -3.61 5.81 12.43
C LEU A 46 -4.40 6.64 11.41
N GLY A 47 -5.25 7.52 11.93
CA GLY A 47 -6.23 8.27 11.16
C GLY A 47 -5.62 9.39 10.32
N ASP A 48 -6.39 9.79 9.31
CA ASP A 48 -6.18 10.97 8.49
C ASP A 48 -6.55 12.26 9.25
N ARG A 49 -6.40 13.41 8.57
CA ARG A 49 -6.80 14.73 9.10
C ARG A 49 -8.31 14.96 9.12
N GLY A 50 -9.09 14.11 8.46
CA GLY A 50 -10.54 14.17 8.39
C GLY A 50 -11.21 12.99 9.10
N ASP A 51 -12.28 12.48 8.49
CA ASP A 51 -13.16 11.48 9.10
C ASP A 51 -12.91 10.05 8.62
N LEU A 52 -11.88 9.78 7.79
CA LEU A 52 -11.67 8.44 7.25
C LEU A 52 -11.36 7.45 8.36
N GLY A 53 -10.44 7.77 9.27
CA GLY A 53 -10.10 6.90 10.41
C GLY A 53 -11.32 6.56 11.29
N ILE A 54 -12.17 7.56 11.58
CA ILE A 54 -13.40 7.40 12.35
C ILE A 54 -14.43 6.54 11.59
N THR A 55 -14.55 6.74 10.29
CA THR A 55 -15.50 6.00 9.44
C THR A 55 -15.09 4.54 9.28
N ILE A 56 -13.79 4.26 9.15
CA ILE A 56 -13.25 2.89 9.17
C ILE A 56 -13.59 2.21 10.50
N ALA A 57 -13.33 2.86 11.63
CA ALA A 57 -13.63 2.31 12.94
C ALA A 57 -15.11 1.95 13.09
N LYS A 58 -16.02 2.84 12.72
CA LYS A 58 -17.47 2.58 12.75
C LYS A 58 -17.86 1.35 11.90
N ASN A 59 -17.28 1.21 10.71
CA ASN A 59 -17.56 0.07 9.83
C ASN A 59 -17.03 -1.26 10.39
N LEU A 60 -15.89 -1.24 11.08
CA LEU A 60 -15.31 -2.42 11.72
C LEU A 60 -16.05 -2.80 13.01
N GLU A 61 -16.42 -1.82 13.83
CA GLU A 61 -17.20 -2.02 15.06
C GLU A 61 -18.59 -2.57 14.77
N ALA A 62 -19.23 -2.14 13.67
CA ALA A 62 -20.48 -2.73 13.19
C ALA A 62 -20.35 -4.22 12.82
N GLN A 63 -19.13 -4.70 12.60
CA GLN A 63 -18.79 -6.12 12.34
C GLN A 63 -18.16 -6.80 13.57
N HIS A 64 -18.36 -6.25 14.77
CA HIS A 64 -17.89 -6.78 16.04
C HIS A 64 -16.36 -6.77 16.24
N HIS A 65 -15.64 -5.89 15.53
CA HIS A 65 -14.25 -5.61 15.85
C HIS A 65 -14.12 -4.53 16.93
N HIS A 66 -12.96 -4.49 17.57
CA HIS A 66 -12.60 -3.43 18.51
C HIS A 66 -11.53 -2.53 17.90
N CYS A 67 -11.77 -1.22 17.85
CA CYS A 67 -10.90 -0.27 17.17
C CYS A 67 -10.26 0.70 18.16
N PHE A 68 -8.95 0.88 18.03
CA PHE A 68 -8.20 1.96 18.65
C PHE A 68 -7.83 2.97 17.58
N ILE A 69 -8.22 4.23 17.75
CA ILE A 69 -7.90 5.31 16.81
C ILE A 69 -6.79 6.16 17.42
N ILE A 70 -5.78 6.47 16.61
CA ILE A 70 -4.81 7.53 16.86
C ILE A 70 -5.08 8.61 15.81
N PRO A 71 -5.49 9.82 16.22
CA PRO A 71 -5.81 10.89 15.27
C PRO A 71 -4.55 11.40 14.55
N PHE A 72 -4.74 12.26 13.56
CA PHE A 72 -3.63 12.98 12.95
C PHE A 72 -3.17 14.10 13.88
N GLU A 73 -1.99 13.96 14.47
CA GLU A 73 -1.43 14.86 15.48
C GLU A 73 0.10 15.01 15.33
N SER A 74 0.77 15.63 16.31
CA SER A 74 2.22 15.78 16.28
C SER A 74 2.94 14.43 16.32
N GLU A 75 4.22 14.40 15.92
CA GLU A 75 5.03 13.17 15.96
C GLU A 75 5.14 12.62 17.39
N ASP A 76 5.39 13.48 18.38
CA ASP A 76 5.55 13.09 19.78
C ASP A 76 4.24 12.55 20.38
N ASP A 77 3.11 13.22 20.11
CA ASP A 77 1.79 12.77 20.59
C ASP A 77 1.43 11.42 19.95
N THR A 78 1.68 11.28 18.64
CA THR A 78 1.44 10.01 17.93
C THR A 78 2.25 8.87 18.53
N VAL A 79 3.53 9.10 18.84
CA VAL A 79 4.41 8.09 19.44
C VAL A 79 3.91 7.67 20.82
N TYR A 80 3.52 8.65 21.64
CA TYR A 80 2.95 8.39 22.96
C TYR A 80 1.65 7.58 22.87
N ASP A 81 0.73 7.99 22.02
CA ASP A 81 -0.54 7.31 21.83
C ASP A 81 -0.35 5.92 21.23
N LEU A 82 0.63 5.73 20.33
CA LEU A 82 0.98 4.42 19.80
C LEU A 82 1.37 3.45 20.92
N ASP A 83 2.29 3.85 21.80
CA ASP A 83 2.73 3.02 22.91
C ASP A 83 1.58 2.72 23.89
N LEU A 84 0.74 3.72 24.16
CA LEU A 84 -0.44 3.57 25.01
C LEU A 84 -1.44 2.55 24.42
N ARG A 85 -1.82 2.70 23.14
CA ARG A 85 -2.80 1.82 22.49
C ARG A 85 -2.26 0.39 22.33
N LEU A 86 -0.98 0.24 21.96
CA LEU A 86 -0.35 -1.08 21.89
C LEU A 86 -0.36 -1.77 23.26
N GLY A 87 -0.11 -1.04 24.35
CA GLY A 87 -0.24 -1.57 25.71
C GLY A 87 -1.66 -2.05 26.04
N GLN A 88 -2.69 -1.30 25.62
CA GLN A 88 -4.10 -1.70 25.79
C GLN A 88 -4.45 -2.96 25.00
N ILE A 89 -3.95 -3.07 23.76
CA ILE A 89 -4.15 -4.26 22.91
C ILE A 89 -3.54 -5.51 23.56
N VAL A 90 -2.32 -5.41 24.12
CA VAL A 90 -1.67 -6.54 24.82
C VAL A 90 -2.48 -6.99 26.03
N GLN A 91 -3.04 -6.04 26.79
CA GLN A 91 -3.80 -6.35 28.00
C GLN A 91 -5.14 -7.02 27.70
N ASN A 92 -5.67 -6.87 26.48
CA ASN A 92 -6.90 -7.50 26.05
C ASN A 92 -6.61 -8.82 25.33
N ASP A 93 -6.38 -9.89 26.10
CA ASP A 93 -6.07 -11.22 25.59
C ASP A 93 -7.29 -11.98 25.03
N GLN A 94 -8.50 -11.43 25.14
CA GLN A 94 -9.74 -12.04 24.67
C GLN A 94 -9.92 -11.95 23.16
N LEU A 95 -9.30 -10.98 22.50
CA LEU A 95 -9.46 -10.72 21.08
C LEU A 95 -8.10 -10.71 20.37
N PRO A 96 -7.94 -11.41 19.22
CA PRO A 96 -6.71 -11.36 18.46
C PRO A 96 -6.45 -9.96 17.92
N PHE A 97 -5.20 -9.53 17.88
CA PHE A 97 -4.79 -8.30 17.21
C PHE A 97 -4.63 -8.57 15.72
N HIS A 98 -5.62 -8.16 14.92
CA HIS A 98 -5.63 -8.44 13.49
C HIS A 98 -4.67 -7.58 12.70
N GLY A 99 -4.50 -6.32 13.07
CA GLY A 99 -3.70 -5.43 12.25
C GLY A 99 -3.74 -3.96 12.59
N VAL A 100 -2.97 -3.23 11.79
CA VAL A 100 -2.86 -1.78 11.83
C VAL A 100 -3.21 -1.20 10.48
N ILE A 101 -4.00 -0.15 10.46
CA ILE A 101 -4.36 0.61 9.26
C ILE A 101 -3.68 1.96 9.36
N PHE A 102 -2.74 2.21 8.44
CA PHE A 102 -2.06 3.49 8.32
C PHE A 102 -2.78 4.33 7.26
N ALA A 103 -3.73 5.17 7.69
CA ALA A 103 -4.61 5.96 6.84
C ALA A 103 -4.16 7.42 6.65
N ARG A 104 -2.93 7.75 7.06
CA ARG A 104 -2.39 9.12 6.97
C ARG A 104 -2.16 9.61 5.54
N GLY A 105 -2.07 8.71 4.57
CA GLY A 105 -1.97 9.04 3.15
C GLY A 105 -3.29 9.43 2.48
N TRP A 106 -4.33 9.78 3.25
CA TRP A 106 -5.64 10.21 2.73
C TRP A 106 -5.90 11.69 2.99
N GLY A 107 -6.55 12.36 2.03
CA GLY A 107 -6.97 13.76 2.18
C GLY A 107 -5.83 14.76 2.00
N GLU A 108 -4.63 14.30 1.64
CA GLU A 108 -3.58 15.17 1.13
C GLU A 108 -4.01 15.70 -0.24
N THR A 109 -4.15 17.03 -0.34
CA THR A 109 -4.35 17.69 -1.61
C THR A 109 -3.25 17.28 -2.57
N LEU A 110 -3.59 17.01 -3.83
CA LEU A 110 -2.58 16.94 -4.89
C LEU A 110 -1.69 18.17 -4.73
N GLY A 111 -0.40 17.94 -4.45
CA GLY A 111 0.55 19.02 -4.32
C GLY A 111 0.41 19.94 -5.54
N ASP A 112 0.54 21.24 -5.33
CA ASP A 112 0.81 22.13 -6.46
C ASP A 112 2.00 21.52 -7.20
N ASP A 113 1.99 21.50 -8.54
CA ASP A 113 3.04 20.89 -9.39
C ASP A 113 4.40 21.65 -9.26
N SER A 114 4.56 22.40 -8.17
CA SER A 114 5.73 23.16 -7.77
C SER A 114 6.92 22.23 -7.54
N PRO A 115 8.03 22.42 -8.28
CA PRO A 115 9.23 21.61 -8.17
C PRO A 115 9.97 21.73 -6.81
N ASN A 116 9.45 22.53 -5.88
CA ASN A 116 10.00 22.77 -4.55
C ASN A 116 9.13 22.15 -3.44
N LEU A 117 8.67 20.92 -3.63
CA LEU A 117 8.02 20.17 -2.57
C LEU A 117 9.05 19.92 -1.45
N ASP A 118 8.89 20.60 -0.32
CA ASP A 118 9.73 20.39 0.86
C ASP A 118 9.30 19.09 1.55
N TRP A 119 9.71 17.98 0.95
CA TRP A 119 9.45 16.63 1.43
C TRP A 119 9.93 16.42 2.87
N GLN A 120 10.91 17.19 3.34
CA GLN A 120 11.40 17.12 4.71
C GLN A 120 10.39 17.66 5.71
N GLN A 121 9.61 18.68 5.35
CA GLN A 121 8.58 19.23 6.22
C GLN A 121 7.25 18.50 6.07
N GLN A 122 6.91 18.07 4.86
CA GLN A 122 5.60 17.51 4.56
C GLN A 122 5.49 16.00 4.79
N LEU A 123 6.53 15.22 4.46
CA LEU A 123 6.44 13.75 4.45
C LEU A 123 7.26 13.07 5.55
N ARG A 124 8.34 13.72 6.04
CA ARG A 124 9.22 13.18 7.08
C ARG A 124 8.47 12.68 8.34
N PRO A 125 7.49 13.41 8.90
CA PRO A 125 6.83 12.95 10.13
C PRO A 125 6.14 11.60 9.95
N ASP A 126 5.42 11.40 8.84
CA ASP A 126 4.70 10.15 8.61
C ASP A 126 5.63 8.97 8.32
N PHE A 127 6.79 9.22 7.71
CA PHE A 127 7.84 8.20 7.58
C PHE A 127 8.43 7.81 8.94
N SER A 128 8.74 8.78 9.81
CA SER A 128 9.23 8.49 11.16
C SER A 128 8.23 7.62 11.92
N ILE A 129 6.94 7.98 11.89
CA ILE A 129 5.88 7.22 12.54
C ILE A 129 5.74 5.82 11.95
N LEU A 130 5.76 5.67 10.63
CA LEU A 130 5.66 4.34 10.01
C LEU A 130 6.86 3.45 10.36
N ILE A 131 8.08 3.99 10.34
CA ILE A 131 9.28 3.24 10.74
C ILE A 131 9.21 2.85 12.22
N TYR A 132 8.78 3.77 13.08
CA TYR A 132 8.58 3.50 14.50
C TYR A 132 7.54 2.40 14.72
N LEU A 133 6.41 2.48 14.03
CA LEU A 133 5.33 1.49 14.04
C LEU A 133 5.84 0.10 13.63
N VAL A 134 6.53 -0.02 12.50
CA VAL A 134 7.08 -1.31 12.03
C VAL A 134 8.02 -1.91 13.08
N LYS A 135 8.92 -1.10 13.67
CA LYS A 135 9.81 -1.55 14.75
C LYS A 135 9.04 -2.05 15.97
N LYS A 136 7.98 -1.35 16.38
CA LYS A 136 7.14 -1.73 17.52
C LYS A 136 6.34 -3.00 17.27
N LEU A 137 5.73 -3.12 16.10
CA LEU A 137 5.00 -4.32 15.71
C LEU A 137 5.91 -5.55 15.62
N TYR A 138 7.14 -5.39 15.13
CA TYR A 138 8.10 -6.50 15.09
C TYR A 138 8.56 -6.94 16.49
N GLN A 139 8.63 -6.01 17.44
CA GLN A 139 8.93 -6.31 18.85
C GLN A 139 7.72 -6.90 19.61
N PHE A 140 6.53 -6.87 19.00
CA PHE A 140 5.29 -7.34 19.58
C PHE A 140 5.23 -8.89 19.53
N LEU A 141 5.85 -9.55 20.51
CA LEU A 141 5.99 -11.01 20.54
C LEU A 141 4.62 -11.72 20.69
N GLY A 142 4.39 -12.75 19.87
CA GLY A 142 3.29 -13.71 20.03
C GLY A 142 2.08 -13.49 19.12
N GLN A 143 2.00 -12.37 18.40
CA GLN A 143 0.97 -12.11 17.40
C GLN A 143 1.61 -11.50 16.14
N SER A 144 1.06 -11.79 14.96
CA SER A 144 1.54 -11.26 13.67
C SER A 144 0.47 -10.37 13.05
N PRO A 145 0.23 -9.16 13.61
CA PRO A 145 -0.75 -8.23 13.09
C PRO A 145 -0.36 -7.80 11.66
N LYS A 146 -1.37 -7.62 10.81
CA LYS A 146 -1.17 -7.19 9.43
C LYS A 146 -1.17 -5.67 9.32
N LEU A 147 -0.13 -5.11 8.73
CA LEU A 147 0.02 -3.69 8.44
C LEU A 147 -0.53 -3.38 7.04
N TRP A 148 -1.48 -2.47 6.99
CA TRP A 148 -2.11 -1.98 5.77
C TRP A 148 -1.79 -0.50 5.59
N LEU A 149 -1.22 -0.14 4.44
CA LEU A 149 -0.93 1.23 4.09
C LEU A 149 -1.98 1.73 3.11
N VAL A 150 -2.59 2.88 3.42
CA VAL A 150 -3.58 3.52 2.56
C VAL A 150 -2.99 4.77 1.92
N THR A 151 -3.16 4.89 0.62
CA THR A 151 -2.78 6.07 -0.17
C THR A 151 -3.94 6.56 -1.00
N GLN A 152 -3.86 7.79 -1.50
CA GLN A 152 -4.86 8.36 -2.39
C GLN A 152 -4.22 8.79 -3.71
N GLN A 153 -4.68 8.22 -4.82
CA GLN A 153 -4.26 8.57 -6.18
C GLN A 153 -2.74 8.44 -6.43
N ALA A 154 -2.04 7.55 -5.74
CA ALA A 154 -0.59 7.37 -5.88
C ALA A 154 -0.19 6.59 -7.15
N LYS A 155 -1.12 5.84 -7.75
CA LYS A 155 -0.88 5.04 -8.96
C LYS A 155 -1.68 5.51 -10.16
N ALA A 156 -1.02 5.58 -11.31
CA ALA A 156 -1.70 5.81 -12.58
C ALA A 156 -2.33 4.49 -13.05
N ILE A 157 -3.61 4.54 -13.41
CA ILE A 157 -4.33 3.43 -14.04
C ILE A 157 -4.77 3.88 -15.42
N ALA A 158 -4.48 3.06 -16.45
CA ALA A 158 -4.87 3.39 -17.81
C ALA A 158 -6.39 3.65 -17.91
N GLY A 159 -6.76 4.69 -18.66
CA GLY A 159 -8.16 5.12 -18.79
C GLY A 159 -8.72 5.91 -17.60
N HIS A 160 -7.96 6.08 -16.51
CA HIS A 160 -8.38 6.80 -15.32
C HIS A 160 -7.33 7.87 -14.98
N GLY A 161 -7.56 9.13 -15.40
CA GLY A 161 -6.85 10.35 -15.00
C GLY A 161 -5.32 10.28 -14.80
N ILE A 162 -4.54 11.06 -15.56
CA ILE A 162 -3.06 11.01 -15.49
C ILE A 162 -2.48 11.66 -14.22
N ARG A 163 -3.28 12.45 -13.47
CA ARG A 163 -2.78 13.09 -12.24
C ARG A 163 -2.56 12.04 -11.15
N ILE A 164 -1.33 11.96 -10.67
CA ILE A 164 -0.89 11.12 -9.57
C ILE A 164 -0.47 12.00 -8.39
N ASN A 165 -0.75 11.55 -7.18
CA ASN A 165 -0.25 12.21 -5.99
C ASN A 165 1.17 11.72 -5.68
N LEU A 166 2.16 12.51 -6.11
CA LEU A 166 3.58 12.18 -5.94
C LEU A 166 4.01 12.12 -4.47
N ASN A 167 3.27 12.77 -3.56
CA ASN A 167 3.56 12.78 -2.13
C ASN A 167 3.53 11.38 -1.52
N HIS A 168 2.73 10.47 -2.09
CA HIS A 168 2.62 9.10 -1.61
C HIS A 168 3.58 8.12 -2.29
N ALA A 169 4.34 8.56 -3.30
CA ALA A 169 5.31 7.70 -3.98
C ALA A 169 6.36 7.09 -3.02
N PRO A 170 6.93 7.82 -2.05
CA PRO A 170 7.89 7.21 -1.14
C PRO A 170 7.23 6.32 -0.08
N LEU A 171 5.95 6.56 0.28
CA LEU A 171 5.18 5.65 1.15
C LEU A 171 4.96 4.29 0.47
N TRP A 172 4.70 4.30 -0.84
CA TRP A 172 4.70 3.08 -1.66
C TRP A 172 6.06 2.37 -1.65
N GLY A 173 7.15 3.12 -1.85
CA GLY A 173 8.50 2.55 -1.81
C GLY A 173 8.82 1.89 -0.47
N LEU A 174 8.53 2.58 0.64
CA LEU A 174 8.75 2.05 1.99
C LEU A 174 7.86 0.83 2.28
N GLY A 175 6.59 0.87 1.88
CA GLY A 175 5.69 -0.27 2.00
C GLY A 175 6.21 -1.52 1.29
N LEU A 176 6.76 -1.37 0.09
CA LEU A 176 7.38 -2.48 -0.64
C LEU A 176 8.64 -3.01 0.05
N THR A 177 9.43 -2.15 0.69
CA THR A 177 10.56 -2.59 1.54
C THR A 177 10.05 -3.39 2.74
N VAL A 178 9.02 -2.90 3.44
CA VAL A 178 8.42 -3.62 4.58
C VAL A 178 7.85 -4.97 4.14
N ALA A 179 7.25 -5.05 2.95
CA ALA A 179 6.73 -6.31 2.40
C ALA A 179 7.82 -7.38 2.22
N VAL A 180 9.05 -6.98 1.89
CA VAL A 180 10.19 -7.88 1.70
C VAL A 180 10.89 -8.19 3.02
N GLU A 181 11.14 -7.18 3.86
CA GLU A 181 11.90 -7.34 5.10
C GLU A 181 11.06 -7.95 6.25
N TYR A 182 9.75 -7.69 6.27
CA TYR A 182 8.83 -8.08 7.33
C TYR A 182 7.54 -8.70 6.76
N ALA A 183 7.68 -9.70 5.89
CA ALA A 183 6.56 -10.34 5.18
C ALA A 183 5.42 -10.83 6.10
N ASP A 184 5.75 -11.29 7.32
CA ASP A 184 4.75 -11.73 8.30
C ASP A 184 3.89 -10.58 8.83
N LEU A 185 4.43 -9.36 8.90
CA LEU A 185 3.69 -8.16 9.28
C LEU A 185 2.94 -7.55 8.10
N TRP A 186 3.32 -7.86 6.86
CA TRP A 186 2.74 -7.20 5.70
C TRP A 186 1.29 -7.64 5.47
N GLY A 187 0.39 -6.65 5.37
CA GLY A 187 -1.02 -6.82 4.97
C GLY A 187 -1.23 -6.37 3.54
N GLY A 188 -0.87 -5.13 3.20
CA GLY A 188 -0.99 -4.64 1.83
C GLY A 188 -0.93 -3.14 1.65
N LEU A 189 -1.00 -2.72 0.38
CA LEU A 189 -1.13 -1.33 -0.07
C LEU A 189 -2.49 -1.14 -0.73
N ILE A 190 -3.26 -0.17 -0.27
CA ILE A 190 -4.58 0.18 -0.80
C ILE A 190 -4.52 1.61 -1.32
N ASP A 191 -4.58 1.80 -2.63
CA ASP A 191 -4.55 3.12 -3.26
C ASP A 191 -5.91 3.54 -3.79
N LEU A 192 -6.52 4.51 -3.13
CA LEU A 192 -7.89 4.91 -3.34
C LEU A 192 -8.02 6.06 -4.35
N ASP A 193 -9.23 6.24 -4.87
CA ASP A 193 -9.54 7.32 -5.81
C ASP A 193 -9.55 8.68 -5.10
N LEU A 194 -8.96 9.71 -5.73
CA LEU A 194 -9.02 11.08 -5.21
C LEU A 194 -10.44 11.63 -5.14
N THR A 195 -11.30 11.19 -6.06
CA THR A 195 -12.67 11.67 -6.20
C THR A 195 -13.68 10.87 -5.37
N GLY A 196 -13.23 9.77 -4.74
CA GLY A 196 -14.05 8.92 -3.89
C GLY A 196 -14.49 9.60 -2.60
N SER A 197 -15.69 9.28 -2.14
CA SER A 197 -16.17 9.76 -0.84
C SER A 197 -15.47 9.05 0.32
N VAL A 198 -15.42 9.68 1.51
CA VAL A 198 -14.89 9.05 2.74
C VAL A 198 -15.62 7.74 3.07
N ALA A 199 -16.94 7.70 2.87
CA ALA A 199 -17.73 6.49 3.12
C ALA A 199 -17.36 5.34 2.16
N GLU A 200 -17.16 5.65 0.88
CA GLU A 200 -16.73 4.68 -0.12
C GLU A 200 -15.31 4.16 0.18
N ALA A 201 -14.37 5.07 0.46
CA ALA A 201 -13.01 4.74 0.85
C ALA A 201 -12.96 3.82 2.07
N ALA A 202 -13.69 4.16 3.14
CA ALA A 202 -13.77 3.34 4.33
C ALA A 202 -14.35 1.94 4.06
N ALA A 203 -15.36 1.84 3.20
CA ALA A 203 -15.96 0.56 2.81
C ALA A 203 -14.97 -0.30 2.01
N GLN A 204 -14.25 0.28 1.05
CA GLN A 204 -13.22 -0.41 0.25
C GLN A 204 -12.07 -0.91 1.14
N ILE A 205 -11.57 -0.09 2.07
CA ILE A 205 -10.55 -0.50 3.05
C ILE A 205 -11.05 -1.69 3.88
N CYS A 206 -12.25 -1.61 4.45
CA CYS A 206 -12.80 -2.69 5.27
C CYS A 206 -12.98 -3.99 4.47
N GLN A 207 -13.38 -3.91 3.20
CA GLN A 207 -13.48 -5.07 2.33
C GLN A 207 -12.12 -5.75 2.14
N GLU A 208 -11.07 -5.01 1.81
CA GLU A 208 -9.73 -5.58 1.60
C GLU A 208 -9.17 -6.25 2.86
N ILE A 209 -9.20 -5.56 4.00
CA ILE A 209 -8.53 -6.06 5.20
C ILE A 209 -9.24 -7.26 5.82
N LEU A 210 -10.56 -7.39 5.61
CA LEU A 210 -11.37 -8.49 6.13
C LEU A 210 -11.45 -9.67 5.17
N GLN A 211 -11.45 -9.41 3.85
CA GLN A 211 -11.75 -10.42 2.84
C GLN A 211 -10.53 -10.93 2.07
N THR A 212 -9.38 -10.25 2.15
CA THR A 212 -8.18 -10.66 1.45
C THR A 212 -7.22 -11.40 2.41
N PRO A 213 -7.03 -12.72 2.24
CA PRO A 213 -6.13 -13.50 3.10
C PRO A 213 -4.64 -13.31 2.74
N GLU A 214 -4.36 -12.93 1.50
CA GLU A 214 -3.01 -12.75 0.96
C GLU A 214 -2.60 -11.28 0.96
N THR A 215 -1.28 -11.05 0.96
CA THR A 215 -0.75 -9.70 0.86
C THR A 215 -0.96 -9.14 -0.54
N THR A 216 -1.60 -7.98 -0.65
CA THR A 216 -1.94 -7.42 -1.96
C THR A 216 -1.57 -5.95 -2.09
N GLN A 217 -1.19 -5.59 -3.31
CA GLN A 217 -1.25 -4.21 -3.78
C GLN A 217 -2.54 -4.06 -4.56
N VAL A 218 -3.37 -3.11 -4.18
CA VAL A 218 -4.67 -2.86 -4.80
C VAL A 218 -4.85 -1.37 -5.02
N ALA A 219 -5.52 -1.03 -6.11
CA ALA A 219 -5.93 0.33 -6.38
C ALA A 219 -7.42 0.36 -6.75
N TYR A 220 -8.14 1.36 -6.25
CA TYR A 220 -9.55 1.59 -6.55
C TYR A 220 -9.69 2.86 -7.40
N ARG A 221 -10.38 2.76 -8.54
CA ARG A 221 -10.74 3.93 -9.37
C ARG A 221 -12.20 3.83 -9.79
N SER A 222 -12.96 4.87 -9.50
CA SER A 222 -14.41 4.94 -9.75
C SER A 222 -15.14 3.67 -9.29
N GLY A 223 -14.83 3.22 -8.06
CA GLY A 223 -15.37 2.00 -7.47
C GLY A 223 -14.83 0.67 -8.00
N THR A 224 -14.02 0.68 -9.07
CA THR A 224 -13.45 -0.55 -9.66
C THR A 224 -12.11 -0.88 -9.01
N ARG A 225 -11.94 -2.16 -8.64
CA ARG A 225 -10.74 -2.72 -8.02
C ARG A 225 -9.74 -3.20 -9.07
N TYR A 226 -8.47 -2.80 -8.92
CA TYR A 226 -7.37 -3.16 -9.82
C TYR A 226 -6.19 -3.74 -9.06
N LEU A 227 -5.47 -4.67 -9.69
CA LEU A 227 -4.23 -5.27 -9.18
C LEU A 227 -3.09 -5.05 -10.17
N PRO A 228 -1.84 -4.91 -9.69
CA PRO A 228 -0.69 -4.80 -10.56
C PRO A 228 -0.36 -6.15 -11.20
N HIS A 229 -0.17 -6.13 -12.51
CA HIS A 229 0.25 -7.27 -13.30
C HIS A 229 1.48 -6.89 -14.12
N LEU A 230 2.53 -7.70 -14.05
CA LEU A 230 3.69 -7.53 -14.91
C LEU A 230 3.40 -8.14 -16.27
N GLN A 231 3.45 -7.32 -17.31
CA GLN A 231 3.29 -7.76 -18.70
C GLN A 231 4.52 -7.37 -19.50
N ARG A 232 4.88 -8.18 -20.50
CA ARG A 232 5.94 -7.78 -21.44
C ARG A 232 5.54 -6.51 -22.19
N SER A 233 6.47 -5.57 -22.32
CA SER A 233 6.20 -4.31 -23.03
C SER A 233 5.92 -4.59 -24.52
N PRO A 234 4.96 -3.89 -25.15
CA PRO A 234 4.68 -4.07 -26.58
C PRO A 234 5.93 -3.79 -27.42
N GLY A 235 6.44 -4.82 -28.11
CA GLY A 235 7.71 -4.76 -28.86
C GLY A 235 8.80 -5.71 -28.34
N ALA A 236 8.57 -6.37 -27.20
CA ALA A 236 9.37 -7.50 -26.75
C ALA A 236 9.17 -8.73 -27.67
N PRO A 237 10.23 -9.34 -28.23
CA PRO A 237 10.07 -10.58 -28.99
C PRO A 237 9.55 -11.69 -28.05
N SER A 238 8.66 -12.54 -28.58
CA SER A 238 8.18 -13.71 -27.83
C SER A 238 9.33 -14.69 -27.60
N PRO A 239 9.45 -15.32 -26.42
CA PRO A 239 10.49 -16.31 -26.20
C PRO A 239 10.36 -17.43 -27.24
N PRO A 240 11.47 -17.98 -27.76
CA PRO A 240 11.40 -19.10 -28.69
C PRO A 240 10.66 -20.24 -27.99
N ILE A 241 9.53 -20.66 -28.59
CA ILE A 241 8.78 -21.83 -28.14
C ILE A 241 9.76 -23.00 -28.18
N ALA A 242 10.10 -23.56 -27.02
CA ALA A 242 10.90 -24.77 -26.95
C ALA A 242 10.17 -25.87 -27.70
N ARG A 243 10.68 -26.24 -28.88
CA ARG A 243 10.20 -27.42 -29.60
C ARG A 243 10.64 -28.64 -28.80
N SER A 244 9.65 -29.43 -28.37
CA SER A 244 9.80 -30.78 -27.82
C SER A 244 10.51 -31.72 -28.79
#